data_AF-X0X1R9-F1
#
_entry.id   AF-X0X1R9-F1
#
_cell.length_a   1.000
_cell.length_b   1.000
_cell.length_c   1.000
_cell.angle_alpha   90.00
_cell.angle_beta   90.00
_cell.angle_gamma   90.00
#
_symmetry.space_group_name_H-M   'P 1'
#
loop_
_entity.id
_entity.type
_entity.pdbx_description
1 polymer ?
#
loop_
_entity_poly.entity_id
_entity_poly.type
_entity_poly.pdbx_seq_one_letter_code
_entity_poly.pdbx_strand_id
1 'polypeptide(L)'
;TITSISPTTGTVCGGTPITITGLNFQDGATVIIDDAAPITVTGGQVVEGTVIYATTNAGTVEAAGSDVIVSNPGGAGSDTLDNGYMYSADELSVSVDRDTVALGPVTAGTTIVSPVGEVVVVTNDSVCSTTTLRLRILADPAEWTSSITAQGMETYVLYAEFNSGQPGVGTFTKPNHGLTNADQDASGTKFAGDQTGQNVPASETRNLWFRFDAPTVTIRSAQGTITVRLTAISP
;
A
#
# COMPACT_ATOMS: atom_id res chain seq x y z
N THR A 1 36.15 -13.11 11.37
CA THR A 1 36.03 -11.67 11.66
C THR A 1 35.21 -11.01 10.58
N ILE A 2 34.32 -10.10 10.94
CA ILE A 2 33.51 -9.29 10.02
C ILE A 2 34.18 -7.91 9.88
N THR A 3 34.34 -7.43 8.65
CA THR A 3 34.89 -6.10 8.38
C THR A 3 33.83 -5.11 7.87
N SER A 4 32.85 -5.59 7.11
CA SER A 4 31.79 -4.73 6.55
C SER A 4 30.60 -5.54 6.05
N ILE A 5 29.46 -4.86 5.93
CA ILE A 5 28.26 -5.32 5.24
C ILE A 5 27.83 -4.28 4.20
N SER A 6 27.31 -4.71 3.05
CA SER A 6 26.82 -3.82 2.00
C SER A 6 25.59 -4.40 1.28
N PRO A 7 24.50 -3.64 1.12
CA PRO A 7 24.23 -2.34 1.75
C PRO A 7 24.15 -2.45 3.29
N THR A 8 24.30 -1.33 3.99
CA THR A 8 24.15 -1.26 5.46
C THR A 8 22.70 -0.98 5.89
N THR A 9 21.77 -0.91 4.95
CA THR A 9 20.36 -0.58 5.21
C THR A 9 19.44 -1.39 4.30
N GLY A 10 18.23 -1.66 4.78
CA GLY A 10 17.13 -2.20 3.97
C GLY A 10 15.79 -2.04 4.68
N THR A 11 14.71 -2.52 4.05
CA THR A 11 13.36 -2.37 4.62
C THR A 11 13.10 -3.42 5.69
N VAL A 12 12.24 -3.11 6.67
CA VAL A 12 11.76 -4.07 7.71
C VAL A 12 11.15 -5.34 7.11
N CYS A 13 10.75 -5.31 5.85
CA CYS A 13 10.24 -6.45 5.10
C CYS A 13 11.26 -7.56 4.86
N GLY A 14 12.56 -7.25 4.97
CA GLY A 14 13.63 -8.16 4.56
C GLY A 14 13.74 -8.22 3.04
N GLY A 15 14.32 -9.31 2.53
CA GLY A 15 14.53 -9.53 1.10
C GLY A 15 15.67 -8.70 0.50
N THR A 16 16.43 -7.95 1.31
CA THR A 16 17.54 -7.12 0.83
C THR A 16 18.77 -8.01 0.61
N PRO A 17 19.29 -8.13 -0.62
CA PRO A 17 20.54 -8.85 -0.86
C PRO A 17 21.70 -8.07 -0.23
N ILE A 18 22.46 -8.75 0.63
CA ILE A 18 23.59 -8.19 1.37
C ILE A 18 24.85 -9.00 1.09
N THR A 19 25.98 -8.30 1.12
CA THR A 19 27.32 -8.86 1.04
C THR A 19 28.05 -8.56 2.34
N ILE A 20 28.45 -9.60 3.07
CA ILE A 20 29.26 -9.48 4.29
C ILE A 20 30.70 -9.84 3.92
N THR A 21 31.63 -8.94 4.21
CA THR A 21 33.06 -9.13 3.97
C THR A 21 33.78 -9.31 5.31
N GLY A 22 34.80 -10.16 5.31
CA GLY A 22 35.55 -10.50 6.50
C GLY A 22 36.71 -11.46 6.24
N LEU A 23 37.09 -12.20 7.27
CA LEU A 23 38.17 -13.18 7.24
C LEU A 23 37.79 -14.44 8.03
N ASN A 24 38.31 -15.59 7.61
CA ASN A 24 38.16 -16.90 8.25
C ASN A 24 36.70 -17.37 8.37
N PHE A 25 35.85 -16.99 7.41
CA PHE A 25 34.53 -17.59 7.25
C PHE A 25 34.66 -19.01 6.72
N GLN A 26 33.82 -19.92 7.19
CA GLN A 26 33.81 -21.32 6.78
C GLN A 26 32.52 -21.64 6.04
N ASP A 27 32.59 -22.57 5.08
CA ASP A 27 31.38 -23.07 4.43
C ASP A 27 30.39 -23.62 5.47
N GLY A 28 29.11 -23.26 5.30
CA GLY A 28 28.07 -23.53 6.30
C GLY A 28 28.00 -22.51 7.44
N ALA A 29 28.74 -21.41 7.38
CA ALA A 29 28.54 -20.28 8.30
C ALA A 29 27.11 -19.77 8.24
N THR A 30 26.55 -19.44 9.41
CA THR A 30 25.22 -18.85 9.54
C THR A 30 25.34 -17.36 9.82
N VAL A 31 24.48 -16.57 9.17
CA VAL A 31 24.35 -15.14 9.41
C VAL A 31 23.08 -14.89 10.22
N ILE A 32 23.17 -14.02 11.21
CA ILE A 32 22.04 -13.52 11.98
C ILE A 32 22.15 -11.99 12.01
N ILE A 33 21.03 -11.28 11.89
CA ILE A 33 20.93 -9.84 12.14
C ILE A 33 19.93 -9.68 13.29
N ASP A 34 20.37 -9.09 14.41
CA ASP A 34 19.67 -9.08 15.71
C ASP A 34 19.25 -10.48 16.21
N ASP A 35 18.22 -10.59 17.05
CA ASP A 35 17.70 -11.87 17.54
C ASP A 35 16.77 -12.58 16.54
N ALA A 36 16.91 -12.25 15.24
CA ALA A 36 16.10 -12.87 14.19
C ALA A 36 16.52 -14.32 13.92
N ALA A 37 15.64 -15.06 13.24
CA ALA A 37 15.97 -16.37 12.71
C ALA A 37 17.21 -16.30 11.79
N PRO A 38 18.05 -17.36 11.74
CA PRO A 38 19.19 -17.41 10.84
C PRO A 38 18.81 -17.03 9.41
N ILE A 39 19.59 -16.14 8.83
CA ILE A 39 19.43 -15.67 7.46
C ILE A 39 19.87 -16.76 6.50
N THR A 40 19.11 -16.90 5.39
CA THR A 40 19.49 -17.80 4.30
C THR A 40 20.70 -17.24 3.55
N VAL A 41 21.83 -17.94 3.64
CA VAL A 41 23.02 -17.66 2.81
C VAL A 41 22.72 -18.08 1.37
N THR A 42 22.77 -17.10 0.47
CA THR A 42 22.40 -17.29 -0.95
C THR A 42 23.64 -17.70 -1.73
N GLY A 43 23.58 -18.75 -2.54
CA GLY A 43 24.73 -19.24 -3.31
C GLY A 43 25.62 -20.28 -2.59
N GLY A 44 25.25 -20.69 -1.37
CA GLY A 44 25.71 -21.93 -0.75
C GLY A 44 27.16 -21.99 -0.27
N GLN A 45 28.01 -20.99 -0.54
CA GLN A 45 29.41 -20.99 -0.08
C GLN A 45 29.89 -19.63 0.38
N VAL A 46 30.84 -19.69 1.30
CA VAL A 46 31.73 -18.57 1.60
C VAL A 46 32.72 -18.47 0.45
N VAL A 47 32.85 -17.29 -0.15
CA VAL A 47 33.84 -17.09 -1.22
C VAL A 47 35.21 -16.89 -0.59
N GLU A 48 36.11 -17.86 -0.80
CA GLU A 48 37.51 -17.83 -0.38
C GLU A 48 37.74 -17.53 1.11
N GLY A 49 36.77 -17.86 1.96
CA GLY A 49 36.87 -17.56 3.40
C GLY A 49 36.65 -16.09 3.77
N THR A 50 36.25 -15.23 2.83
CA THR A 50 36.22 -13.76 3.00
C THR A 50 34.89 -13.09 2.71
N VAL A 51 34.00 -13.70 1.92
CA VAL A 51 32.72 -13.09 1.55
C VAL A 51 31.56 -14.05 1.78
N ILE A 52 30.47 -13.53 2.33
CA ILE A 52 29.17 -14.21 2.45
C ILE A 52 28.12 -13.38 1.71
N TYR A 53 27.39 -14.02 0.81
CA TYR A 53 26.18 -13.47 0.21
C TYR A 53 24.95 -13.97 0.98
N ALA A 54 24.09 -13.06 1.39
CA ALA A 54 22.90 -13.36 2.16
C ALA A 54 21.74 -12.47 1.72
N THR A 55 20.52 -12.86 2.08
CA THR A 55 19.32 -12.05 1.84
C THR A 55 18.63 -11.83 3.16
N THR A 56 18.46 -10.57 3.60
CA THR A 56 17.91 -10.29 4.93
C THR A 56 16.54 -10.92 5.15
N ASN A 57 16.29 -11.36 6.39
CA ASN A 57 14.94 -11.69 6.84
C ASN A 57 14.19 -10.39 7.17
N ALA A 58 12.88 -10.50 7.44
CA ALA A 58 12.15 -9.40 8.04
C ALA A 58 12.76 -9.03 9.41
N GLY A 59 12.74 -7.74 9.75
CA GLY A 59 13.36 -7.19 10.96
C GLY A 59 12.58 -6.02 11.55
N THR A 60 13.12 -5.43 12.60
CA THR A 60 12.55 -4.28 13.31
C THR A 60 13.45 -3.06 13.19
N VAL A 61 12.87 -1.87 13.29
CA VAL A 61 13.65 -0.62 13.31
C VAL A 61 14.24 -0.44 14.70
N GLU A 62 15.56 -0.52 14.80
CA GLU A 62 16.30 -0.25 16.03
C GLU A 62 17.06 1.09 15.92
N ALA A 63 16.95 1.93 16.95
CA ALA A 63 17.51 3.28 16.91
C ALA A 63 19.04 3.31 16.82
N ALA A 64 19.72 2.30 17.36
CA ALA A 64 21.18 2.18 17.33
C ALA A 64 21.69 1.48 16.07
N GLY A 65 20.81 0.75 15.36
CA GLY A 65 21.18 -0.26 14.38
C GLY A 65 21.10 -1.67 14.97
N SER A 66 21.18 -2.64 14.07
CA SER A 66 21.11 -4.07 14.32
C SER A 66 22.50 -4.69 14.27
N ASP A 67 22.78 -5.62 15.19
CA ASP A 67 24.04 -6.35 15.22
C ASP A 67 24.07 -7.42 14.12
N VAL A 68 25.21 -7.56 13.43
CA VAL A 68 25.40 -8.61 12.41
C VAL A 68 26.32 -9.68 12.97
N ILE A 69 25.81 -10.89 13.15
CA ILE A 69 26.54 -12.01 13.74
C ILE A 69 26.81 -13.06 12.66
N VAL A 70 28.07 -13.47 12.54
CA VAL A 70 28.47 -14.60 11.69
C VAL A 70 29.03 -15.70 12.57
N SER A 71 28.43 -16.89 12.51
CA SER A 71 28.89 -18.06 13.27
C SER A 71 29.36 -19.16 12.33
N ASN A 72 30.58 -19.65 12.53
CA ASN A 72 31.10 -20.81 11.80
C ASN A 72 30.54 -22.11 12.38
N PRO A 73 30.36 -23.17 11.57
CA PRO A 73 29.83 -24.45 12.02
C PRO A 73 30.77 -25.16 13.00
N GLY A 74 30.24 -26.16 13.71
CA GLY A 74 31.04 -27.03 14.58
C GLY A 74 31.66 -26.34 15.80
N GLY A 75 31.20 -25.13 16.16
CA GLY A 75 31.74 -24.37 17.29
C GLY A 75 33.08 -23.70 16.99
N ALA A 76 33.44 -23.49 15.73
CA ALA A 76 34.69 -22.85 15.32
C ALA A 76 34.76 -21.32 15.58
N GLY A 77 33.83 -20.80 16.39
CA GLY A 77 33.74 -19.40 16.78
C GLY A 77 32.72 -18.59 15.97
N SER A 78 32.45 -17.40 16.48
CA SER A 78 31.59 -16.40 15.87
C SER A 78 32.24 -15.03 15.97
N ASP A 79 31.76 -14.08 15.18
CA ASP A 79 32.10 -12.67 15.31
C ASP A 79 30.85 -11.81 15.13
N THR A 80 30.87 -10.63 15.74
CA THR A 80 29.76 -9.67 15.72
C THR A 80 30.26 -8.34 15.19
N LEU A 81 29.53 -7.79 14.23
CA LEU A 81 29.65 -6.40 13.82
C LEU A 81 28.50 -5.62 14.48
N ASP A 82 28.83 -4.93 15.57
CA ASP A 82 27.87 -4.16 16.35
C ASP A 82 27.25 -3.04 15.49
N ASN A 83 25.92 -2.90 15.53
CA ASN A 83 25.17 -1.90 14.75
C ASN A 83 25.51 -1.89 13.24
N GLY A 84 25.84 -3.06 12.69
CA GLY A 84 26.31 -3.19 11.31
C GLY A 84 25.23 -2.95 10.24
N TYR A 85 23.95 -3.12 10.59
CA TYR A 85 22.83 -3.02 9.65
C TYR A 85 21.67 -2.20 10.21
N MET A 86 20.93 -1.47 9.37
CA MET A 86 19.82 -0.60 9.79
C MET A 86 18.56 -0.91 9.00
N TYR A 87 17.52 -1.39 9.68
CA TYR A 87 16.20 -1.51 9.07
C TYR A 87 15.48 -0.16 9.01
N SER A 88 14.80 0.09 7.90
CA SER A 88 13.94 1.24 7.66
C SER A 88 12.48 0.80 7.59
N ALA A 89 11.58 1.63 8.13
CA ALA A 89 10.14 1.35 8.08
C ALA A 89 9.66 1.24 6.62
N ASP A 90 8.68 0.37 6.39
CA ASP A 90 7.97 0.33 5.12
C ASP A 90 7.05 1.56 5.02
N GLU A 91 7.12 2.29 3.91
CA GLU A 91 6.26 3.43 3.67
C GLU A 91 4.94 2.96 3.08
N LEU A 92 3.85 3.17 3.83
CA LEU A 92 2.51 2.86 3.35
C LEU A 92 2.22 3.71 2.12
N SER A 93 2.01 3.03 1.00
CA SER A 93 1.80 3.66 -0.30
C SER A 93 0.66 3.00 -1.04
N VAL A 94 0.07 3.79 -1.94
CA VAL A 94 -0.94 3.33 -2.88
C VAL A 94 -0.70 4.02 -4.22
N SER A 95 -0.78 3.25 -5.30
CA SER A 95 -0.82 3.77 -6.67
C SER A 95 -2.15 3.47 -7.33
N VAL A 96 -2.45 4.26 -8.36
CA VAL A 96 -3.60 4.08 -9.23
C VAL A 96 -3.12 3.99 -10.67
N ASP A 97 -3.76 3.14 -11.48
CA ASP A 97 -3.44 3.01 -12.90
C ASP A 97 -3.96 4.19 -13.74
N ARG A 98 -4.94 4.94 -13.21
CA ARG A 98 -5.46 6.18 -13.77
C ARG A 98 -5.86 7.17 -12.67
N ASP A 99 -5.66 8.46 -12.93
CA ASP A 99 -5.98 9.56 -12.01
C ASP A 99 -7.29 10.29 -12.36
N THR A 100 -7.92 9.91 -13.48
CA THR A 100 -9.12 10.55 -14.02
C THR A 100 -10.15 9.49 -14.40
N VAL A 101 -11.43 9.75 -14.10
CA VAL A 101 -12.60 8.92 -14.44
C VAL A 101 -13.59 9.77 -15.21
N ALA A 102 -13.85 9.42 -16.47
CA ALA A 102 -14.83 10.14 -17.29
C ALA A 102 -16.23 9.53 -17.13
N LEU A 103 -17.14 10.27 -16.49
CA LEU A 103 -18.56 9.86 -16.35
C LEU A 103 -19.38 10.08 -17.64
N GLY A 104 -18.84 10.81 -18.62
CA GLY A 104 -19.55 11.21 -19.82
C GLY A 104 -20.58 12.33 -19.58
N PRO A 105 -21.58 12.48 -20.46
CA PRO A 105 -22.61 13.50 -20.32
C PRO A 105 -23.46 13.29 -19.06
N VAL A 106 -23.65 14.36 -18.29
CA VAL A 106 -24.43 14.35 -17.05
C VAL A 106 -25.66 15.23 -17.23
N THR A 107 -26.85 14.66 -16.99
CA THR A 107 -28.11 15.42 -16.95
C THR A 107 -28.60 15.52 -15.51
N ALA A 108 -29.23 16.64 -15.15
CA ALA A 108 -29.84 16.80 -13.83
C ALA A 108 -30.81 15.64 -13.52
N GLY A 109 -30.76 15.14 -12.29
CA GLY A 109 -31.59 14.03 -11.83
C GLY A 109 -31.10 12.63 -12.23
N THR A 110 -30.04 12.51 -13.05
CA THR A 110 -29.55 11.20 -13.49
C THR A 110 -28.61 10.54 -12.49
N THR A 111 -28.56 9.22 -12.55
CA THR A 111 -27.57 8.39 -11.85
C THR A 111 -26.67 7.73 -12.89
N ILE A 112 -25.36 7.82 -12.67
CA ILE A 112 -24.34 7.27 -13.56
C ILE A 112 -23.39 6.42 -12.73
N VAL A 113 -23.08 5.21 -13.17
CA VAL A 113 -21.96 4.41 -12.64
C VAL A 113 -20.80 4.58 -13.62
N SER A 114 -19.57 4.70 -13.10
CA SER A 114 -18.38 4.83 -13.93
C SER A 114 -18.36 3.70 -14.99
N PRO A 115 -18.19 4.03 -16.29
CA PRO A 115 -18.18 3.03 -17.36
C PRO A 115 -17.14 1.93 -17.13
N VAL A 116 -17.32 0.76 -17.76
CA VAL A 116 -16.40 -0.38 -17.59
C VAL A 116 -14.93 -0.03 -17.92
N GLY A 117 -14.70 0.86 -18.91
CA GLY A 117 -13.36 1.33 -19.27
C GLY A 117 -12.77 2.40 -18.33
N GLU A 118 -13.54 2.82 -17.33
CA GLU A 118 -13.25 3.93 -16.41
C GLU A 118 -13.24 3.46 -14.94
N VAL A 119 -13.02 2.16 -14.69
CA VAL A 119 -12.68 1.62 -13.36
C VAL A 119 -11.41 2.32 -12.83
N VAL A 120 -11.10 2.35 -11.55
CA VAL A 120 -9.76 2.73 -11.06
C VAL A 120 -9.12 1.51 -10.42
N VAL A 121 -8.00 1.05 -10.95
CA VAL A 121 -7.26 -0.06 -10.33
C VAL A 121 -6.32 0.53 -9.31
N VAL A 122 -6.61 0.26 -8.05
CA VAL A 122 -5.85 0.69 -6.89
C VAL A 122 -4.90 -0.43 -6.49
N THR A 123 -3.60 -0.14 -6.39
CA THR A 123 -2.59 -1.11 -5.95
C THR A 123 -2.02 -0.65 -4.62
N ASN A 124 -2.02 -1.52 -3.60
CA ASN A 124 -1.16 -1.30 -2.44
C ASN A 124 0.28 -1.57 -2.88
N ASP A 125 1.05 -0.53 -3.17
CA ASP A 125 2.44 -0.62 -3.63
C ASP A 125 3.45 -0.46 -2.49
N SER A 126 2.99 -0.58 -1.24
CA SER A 126 3.88 -0.82 -0.08
C SER A 126 4.70 -2.09 -0.30
N VAL A 127 5.90 -2.17 0.30
CA VAL A 127 6.83 -3.27 0.04
C VAL A 127 6.36 -4.57 0.66
N CYS A 128 5.84 -4.54 1.89
CA CYS A 128 5.29 -5.73 2.56
C CYS A 128 4.13 -5.43 3.50
N SER A 129 3.78 -4.16 3.71
CA SER A 129 2.73 -3.78 4.63
C SER A 129 1.35 -4.01 4.03
N THR A 130 0.49 -4.63 4.82
CA THR A 130 -0.96 -4.59 4.61
C THR A 130 -1.46 -3.18 4.94
N THR A 131 -2.38 -2.64 4.14
CA THR A 131 -2.94 -1.29 4.31
C THR A 131 -4.46 -1.30 4.37
N THR A 132 -5.04 -0.29 5.01
CA THR A 132 -6.44 0.08 4.80
C THR A 132 -6.49 1.33 3.93
N LEU A 133 -7.40 1.36 2.95
CA LEU A 133 -7.61 2.50 2.06
C LEU A 133 -8.59 3.49 2.68
N ARG A 134 -8.31 4.78 2.47
CA ARG A 134 -9.12 5.89 2.97
C ARG A 134 -9.47 6.82 1.83
N LEU A 135 -10.75 7.22 1.75
CA LEU A 135 -11.25 8.11 0.70
C LEU A 135 -11.87 9.38 1.29
N ARG A 136 -11.75 10.49 0.55
CA ARG A 136 -12.51 11.73 0.79
C ARG A 136 -12.59 12.60 -0.46
N ILE A 137 -13.61 13.43 -0.53
CA ILE A 137 -13.68 14.55 -1.47
C ILE A 137 -12.76 15.66 -0.97
N LEU A 138 -11.91 16.17 -1.85
CA LEU A 138 -11.05 17.33 -1.62
C LEU A 138 -11.67 18.61 -2.16
N ALA A 139 -12.34 18.53 -3.30
CA ALA A 139 -12.92 19.68 -3.96
C ALA A 139 -14.20 19.29 -4.71
N ASP A 140 -15.24 20.08 -4.49
CA ASP A 140 -16.48 20.02 -5.25
C ASP A 140 -16.38 20.91 -6.51
N PRO A 141 -17.10 20.59 -7.59
CA PRO A 141 -17.30 21.51 -8.70
C PRO A 141 -17.92 22.81 -8.19
N ALA A 142 -17.54 23.94 -8.81
CA ALA A 142 -18.17 25.23 -8.50
C ALA A 142 -19.70 25.13 -8.56
N GLU A 143 -20.37 25.79 -7.61
CA GLU A 143 -21.84 25.82 -7.40
C GLU A 143 -22.43 24.53 -6.82
N TRP A 144 -21.75 23.39 -6.95
CA TRP A 144 -22.24 22.13 -6.41
C TRP A 144 -21.69 21.87 -5.01
N THR A 145 -22.47 21.16 -4.19
CA THR A 145 -22.05 20.67 -2.88
C THR A 145 -22.29 19.16 -2.80
N SER A 146 -21.37 18.43 -2.16
CA SER A 146 -21.54 17.00 -1.90
C SER A 146 -22.51 16.73 -0.73
N SER A 147 -23.23 15.62 -0.83
CA SER A 147 -24.13 15.07 0.20
C SER A 147 -23.89 13.57 0.31
N ILE A 148 -24.17 12.99 1.47
CA ILE A 148 -24.09 11.53 1.70
C ILE A 148 -25.49 10.87 1.73
N THR A 149 -26.55 11.67 1.78
CA THR A 149 -27.91 11.18 2.09
C THR A 149 -28.82 11.22 0.86
N ALA A 150 -28.76 12.28 0.05
CA ALA A 150 -29.57 12.42 -1.17
C ALA A 150 -29.07 13.58 -2.05
N GLN A 151 -29.35 13.48 -3.35
CA GLN A 151 -29.22 14.59 -4.31
C GLN A 151 -30.28 15.66 -4.04
N GLY A 152 -29.99 16.90 -4.44
CA GLY A 152 -30.88 18.06 -4.30
C GLY A 152 -30.59 19.11 -5.37
N MET A 153 -31.12 20.31 -5.21
CA MET A 153 -30.74 21.43 -6.08
C MET A 153 -29.27 21.78 -5.83
N GLU A 154 -28.46 21.78 -6.88
CA GLU A 154 -27.01 21.98 -6.80
C GLU A 154 -26.29 21.06 -5.78
N THR A 155 -26.91 19.95 -5.40
CA THR A 155 -26.35 18.98 -4.46
C THR A 155 -26.27 17.62 -5.13
N TYR A 156 -25.06 17.08 -5.20
CA TYR A 156 -24.80 15.77 -5.77
C TYR A 156 -24.48 14.76 -4.67
N VAL A 157 -24.52 13.47 -5.02
CA VAL A 157 -23.97 12.40 -4.17
C VAL A 157 -22.98 11.62 -5.01
N LEU A 158 -21.75 11.49 -4.53
CA LEU A 158 -20.74 10.61 -5.12
C LEU A 158 -20.56 9.43 -4.17
N TYR A 159 -20.63 8.23 -4.72
CA TYR A 159 -20.35 6.99 -4.00
C TYR A 159 -19.10 6.35 -4.56
N ALA A 160 -18.46 5.55 -3.71
CA ALA A 160 -17.35 4.68 -4.04
C ALA A 160 -17.68 3.25 -3.60
N GLU A 161 -17.27 2.26 -4.38
CA GLU A 161 -17.39 0.85 -4.02
C GLU A 161 -16.22 0.05 -4.63
N PHE A 162 -15.59 -0.78 -3.81
CA PHE A 162 -14.60 -1.75 -4.28
C PHE A 162 -15.32 -3.00 -4.79
N ASN A 163 -15.14 -3.31 -6.07
CA ASN A 163 -15.83 -4.44 -6.69
C ASN A 163 -15.03 -4.98 -7.87
N SER A 164 -14.89 -6.30 -7.99
CA SER A 164 -14.09 -6.95 -9.01
C SER A 164 -14.58 -6.62 -10.43
N GLY A 165 -15.90 -6.47 -10.62
CA GLY A 165 -16.54 -6.01 -11.84
C GLY A 165 -17.36 -4.73 -11.61
N GLN A 166 -17.91 -4.16 -12.69
CA GLN A 166 -18.75 -2.97 -12.59
C GLN A 166 -19.97 -3.26 -11.69
N PRO A 167 -20.13 -2.55 -10.56
CA PRO A 167 -21.28 -2.76 -9.69
C PRO A 167 -22.57 -2.27 -10.35
N GLY A 168 -23.67 -2.95 -10.03
CA GLY A 168 -25.00 -2.44 -10.35
C GLY A 168 -25.32 -1.21 -9.50
N VAL A 169 -26.16 -0.29 -10.01
CA VAL A 169 -26.56 0.94 -9.29
C VAL A 169 -27.04 0.66 -7.86
N GLY A 170 -27.73 -0.46 -7.63
CA GLY A 170 -28.31 -0.83 -6.34
C GLY A 170 -27.33 -1.34 -5.29
N THR A 171 -26.07 -1.66 -5.65
CA THR A 171 -25.06 -2.13 -4.67
C THR A 171 -24.49 -0.97 -3.86
N PHE A 172 -24.48 0.23 -4.43
CA PHE A 172 -24.12 1.47 -3.74
C PHE A 172 -25.14 1.80 -2.64
N THR A 173 -24.88 1.31 -1.42
CA THR A 173 -25.79 1.47 -0.28
C THR A 173 -25.51 2.74 0.52
N LYS A 174 -26.57 3.41 0.95
CA LYS A 174 -26.48 4.51 1.91
C LYS A 174 -26.52 3.98 3.35
N PRO A 175 -25.79 4.61 4.28
CA PRO A 175 -24.81 5.69 4.07
C PRO A 175 -23.41 5.17 3.69
N ASN A 176 -23.24 3.85 3.60
CA ASN A 176 -21.94 3.20 3.64
C ASN A 176 -21.02 3.51 2.45
N HIS A 177 -21.58 3.75 1.27
CA HIS A 177 -20.78 3.94 0.05
C HIS A 177 -20.65 5.42 -0.34
N GLY A 178 -21.37 6.33 0.31
CA GLY A 178 -21.33 7.76 0.01
C GLY A 178 -20.05 8.43 0.51
N LEU A 179 -19.38 9.18 -0.38
CA LEU A 179 -18.20 9.96 -0.06
C LEU A 179 -18.57 11.29 0.61
N THR A 180 -17.70 11.73 1.50
CA THR A 180 -17.79 13.04 2.18
C THR A 180 -16.50 13.83 2.01
N ASN A 181 -16.48 15.09 2.44
CA ASN A 181 -15.28 15.90 2.52
C ASN A 181 -14.36 15.55 3.72
N ALA A 182 -14.78 14.61 4.57
CA ALA A 182 -13.99 14.06 5.67
C ALA A 182 -13.37 12.72 5.27
N ASP A 183 -12.24 12.40 5.90
CA ASP A 183 -11.57 11.10 5.75
C ASP A 183 -12.48 9.95 6.19
N GLN A 184 -12.69 8.98 5.30
CA GLN A 184 -13.49 7.78 5.56
C GLN A 184 -12.66 6.53 5.27
N ASP A 185 -12.50 5.69 6.28
CA ASP A 185 -11.83 4.39 6.15
C ASP A 185 -12.72 3.41 5.40
N ALA A 186 -12.15 2.71 4.42
CA ALA A 186 -12.74 1.52 3.86
C ALA A 186 -12.79 0.43 4.93
N SER A 187 -13.92 -0.25 5.03
CA SER A 187 -14.12 -1.34 6.00
C SER A 187 -14.82 -2.50 5.31
N GLY A 188 -15.16 -3.56 6.06
CA GLY A 188 -16.05 -4.61 5.56
C GLY A 188 -17.47 -4.12 5.21
N THR A 189 -17.83 -2.87 5.54
CA THR A 189 -19.13 -2.28 5.19
C THR A 189 -19.02 -0.97 4.43
N LYS A 190 -18.01 -0.13 4.70
CA LYS A 190 -17.80 1.13 4.00
C LYS A 190 -17.04 0.90 2.70
N PHE A 191 -17.61 1.43 1.62
CA PHE A 191 -17.12 1.27 0.25
C PHE A 191 -16.93 -0.21 -0.17
N ALA A 192 -17.59 -1.16 0.49
CA ALA A 192 -17.37 -2.58 0.29
C ALA A 192 -18.40 -3.18 -0.67
N GLY A 193 -17.93 -3.76 -1.76
CA GLY A 193 -18.72 -4.61 -2.66
C GLY A 193 -18.34 -6.08 -2.44
N ASP A 194 -17.96 -6.77 -3.52
CA ASP A 194 -17.31 -8.09 -3.42
C ASP A 194 -15.80 -8.01 -3.10
N GLN A 195 -15.25 -6.79 -3.15
CA GLN A 195 -13.91 -6.45 -2.70
C GLN A 195 -14.00 -5.42 -1.56
N THR A 196 -12.92 -5.29 -0.80
CA THR A 196 -12.80 -4.27 0.24
C THR A 196 -11.44 -3.58 0.14
N GLY A 197 -11.44 -2.29 0.48
CA GLY A 197 -10.22 -1.51 0.72
C GLY A 197 -9.66 -1.70 2.14
N GLN A 198 -10.27 -2.54 2.97
CA GLN A 198 -9.75 -2.92 4.27
C GLN A 198 -8.71 -4.03 4.15
N ASN A 199 -7.62 -3.94 4.90
CA ASN A 199 -6.60 -4.98 4.98
C ASN A 199 -6.11 -5.48 3.60
N VAL A 200 -5.83 -4.56 2.66
CA VAL A 200 -5.27 -4.86 1.34
C VAL A 200 -3.80 -5.26 1.51
N PRO A 201 -3.41 -6.50 1.23
CA PRO A 201 -2.01 -6.93 1.34
C PRO A 201 -1.10 -6.16 0.37
N ALA A 202 0.21 -6.17 0.61
CA ALA A 202 1.18 -5.59 -0.32
C ALA A 202 1.07 -6.22 -1.73
N SER A 203 1.25 -5.41 -2.76
CA SER A 203 1.09 -5.76 -4.19
C SER A 203 -0.32 -6.18 -4.63
N GLU A 204 -1.29 -6.24 -3.73
CA GLU A 204 -2.67 -6.60 -4.08
C GLU A 204 -3.42 -5.41 -4.69
N THR A 205 -4.28 -5.73 -5.65
CA THR A 205 -5.08 -4.74 -6.39
C THR A 205 -6.54 -4.75 -5.97
N ARG A 206 -7.19 -3.59 -6.00
CA ARG A 206 -8.64 -3.41 -5.81
C ARG A 206 -9.21 -2.55 -6.92
N ASN A 207 -10.37 -2.94 -7.43
CA ASN A 207 -11.08 -2.18 -8.45
C ASN A 207 -12.05 -1.23 -7.75
N LEU A 208 -11.76 0.06 -7.84
CA LEU A 208 -12.56 1.13 -7.27
C LEU A 208 -13.51 1.69 -8.35
N TRP A 209 -14.80 1.65 -8.05
CA TRP A 209 -15.87 2.15 -8.91
C TRP A 209 -16.57 3.33 -8.27
N PHE A 210 -17.07 4.22 -9.11
CA PHE A 210 -17.83 5.38 -8.66
C PHE A 210 -19.27 5.32 -9.17
N ARG A 211 -20.19 5.75 -8.31
CA ARG A 211 -21.54 6.13 -8.75
C ARG A 211 -21.73 7.61 -8.46
N PHE A 212 -22.28 8.32 -9.43
CA PHE A 212 -22.60 9.72 -9.34
C PHE A 212 -24.11 9.92 -9.50
N ASP A 213 -24.74 10.47 -8.45
CA ASP A 213 -26.11 10.97 -8.51
C ASP A 213 -26.05 12.49 -8.73
N ALA A 214 -26.48 12.93 -9.91
CA ALA A 214 -26.46 14.34 -10.29
C ALA A 214 -27.45 15.17 -9.47
N PRO A 215 -27.21 16.48 -9.29
CA PRO A 215 -28.21 17.38 -8.72
C PRO A 215 -29.56 17.27 -9.45
N THR A 216 -30.67 17.36 -8.72
CA THR A 216 -32.02 17.27 -9.31
C THR A 216 -32.33 18.46 -10.21
N VAL A 217 -31.72 19.59 -9.92
CA VAL A 217 -31.75 20.83 -10.71
C VAL A 217 -30.34 21.40 -10.66
N THR A 218 -29.89 21.92 -11.81
CA THR A 218 -28.66 22.71 -11.86
C THR A 218 -28.73 23.85 -12.87
N ILE A 219 -28.13 24.99 -12.55
CA ILE A 219 -27.87 26.08 -13.51
C ILE A 219 -26.53 25.92 -14.23
N ARG A 220 -25.72 24.96 -13.78
CA ARG A 220 -24.39 24.69 -14.31
C ARG A 220 -24.48 24.02 -15.67
N SER A 221 -23.82 24.60 -16.66
CA SER A 221 -23.77 24.07 -18.05
C SER A 221 -22.36 23.70 -18.51
N ALA A 222 -21.34 23.99 -17.69
CA ALA A 222 -19.94 23.69 -17.98
C ALA A 222 -19.50 22.34 -17.37
N GLN A 223 -18.48 21.72 -17.97
CA GLN A 223 -17.80 20.56 -17.39
C GLN A 223 -17.26 20.89 -16.00
N GLY A 224 -17.29 19.92 -15.08
CA GLY A 224 -16.70 20.06 -13.74
C GLY A 224 -15.88 18.85 -13.36
N THR A 225 -15.10 19.03 -12.30
CA THR A 225 -14.25 18.01 -11.71
C THR A 225 -14.56 17.90 -10.24
N ILE A 226 -14.71 16.67 -9.76
CA ILE A 226 -14.69 16.34 -8.34
C ILE A 226 -13.32 15.74 -8.07
N THR A 227 -12.57 16.31 -7.12
CA THR A 227 -11.27 15.75 -6.75
C THR A 227 -11.46 14.82 -5.55
N VAL A 228 -11.13 13.55 -5.71
CA VAL A 228 -11.12 12.55 -4.62
C VAL A 228 -9.68 12.27 -4.22
N ARG A 229 -9.41 12.21 -2.92
CA ARG A 229 -8.14 11.70 -2.38
C ARG A 229 -8.32 10.26 -1.95
N LEU A 230 -7.35 9.45 -2.33
CA LEU A 230 -7.14 8.09 -1.85
C LEU A 230 -5.83 8.05 -1.07
N THR A 231 -5.83 7.43 0.10
CA THR A 231 -4.65 7.32 0.97
C THR A 231 -4.55 5.91 1.52
N ALA A 232 -3.33 5.36 1.57
CA ALA A 232 -3.03 4.17 2.37
C ALA A 232 -2.80 4.55 3.83
N ILE A 233 -3.45 3.85 4.76
CA ILE A 233 -3.23 3.99 6.20
C ILE A 233 -2.91 2.62 6.80
N SER A 234 -2.36 2.64 8.01
CA SER A 234 -2.18 1.41 8.78
C SER A 234 -3.54 0.73 8.97
N PRO A 235 -3.59 -0.61 8.93
CA PRO A 235 -4.81 -1.39 9.20
C PRO A 235 -5.51 -1.03 10.51
#